data_AF-A0A2E2RT19-F1
#
_entry.id   AF-A0A2E2RT19-F1
#
_cell.length_a   1.000
_cell.length_b   1.000
_cell.length_c   1.000
_cell.angle_alpha   90.00
_cell.angle_beta   90.00
_cell.angle_gamma   90.00
#
_symmetry.space_group_name_H-M   'P 1'
#
loop_
_entity.id
_entity.type
_entity.pdbx_description
1 polymer ?
#
loop_
_entity_poly.entity_id
_entity_poly.type
_entity_poly.pdbx_seq_one_letter_code
_entity_poly.pdbx_strand_id
1 'polypeptide(L)'
;MRVPCSGRRPWSASDETFLHTVVPSATAGSPTLRRPRRRSRLCTIAADAHTLRLASRLARPMVAAVRRKFMAFAGPFNAVFWNVLMLLSQVVHDFTAWQNLFGHLVYILAIASMIMRSMTWLRSIAILSGISGVIYFGIIRGDYVSAFWECSYISVNIIQLFILWFENRASQFDEDERQFVHDALMDLKPVHAAKMLRIGAVETVGEGQQLLEQGETPERLYYLLSGEVRIVQDGQQVGACHRGDFLGEMSFISGAVANATALAKEPCRVLVFERSRLAELLARREPLRHALHAGVSRNLLTKLNRMNAHSVLRQNRLAGA
;
A
#
# COMPACT_ATOMS: atom_id res chain seq x y z
N MET A 1 -14.53 64.22 19.26
CA MET A 1 -14.62 63.51 20.56
C MET A 1 -13.26 62.85 20.83
N ARG A 2 -12.40 63.52 21.60
CA ARG A 2 -11.84 63.12 22.92
C ARG A 2 -10.98 61.84 22.93
N VAL A 3 -9.68 62.06 23.07
CA VAL A 3 -8.64 61.21 23.69
C VAL A 3 -9.05 60.87 25.14
N PRO A 4 -8.48 59.82 25.79
CA PRO A 4 -7.30 60.10 26.63
C PRO A 4 -6.23 58.99 26.70
N CYS A 5 -4.99 59.43 26.93
CA CYS A 5 -3.86 58.68 27.47
C CYS A 5 -3.98 58.47 28.99
N SER A 6 -3.37 57.39 29.51
CA SER A 6 -2.57 57.27 30.76
C SER A 6 -2.54 55.77 31.14
N GLY A 7 -1.47 55.09 31.54
CA GLY A 7 -0.26 55.50 32.24
C GLY A 7 -0.28 54.88 33.65
N ARG A 8 0.60 53.89 33.92
CA ARG A 8 1.29 53.64 35.22
C ARG A 8 2.04 52.29 35.27
N ARG A 9 3.34 52.35 35.61
CA ARG A 9 4.10 51.34 36.38
C ARG A 9 4.03 51.71 37.87
N PRO A 10 4.32 50.80 38.83
CA PRO A 10 5.66 50.71 39.50
C PRO A 10 6.11 49.23 39.81
N TRP A 11 7.40 48.87 39.79
CA TRP A 11 8.37 48.64 40.93
C TRP A 11 7.87 47.66 42.03
N SER A 12 8.62 46.71 42.65
CA SER A 12 10.04 46.30 42.69
C SER A 12 10.26 45.07 43.62
N ALA A 13 11.39 44.34 43.42
CA ALA A 13 12.21 43.56 44.39
C ALA A 13 11.59 42.30 45.06
N SER A 14 12.27 41.20 45.41
CA SER A 14 13.69 40.87 45.72
C SER A 14 13.89 39.34 45.78
N ASP A 15 15.14 38.87 45.61
CA ASP A 15 15.86 37.75 46.29
C ASP A 15 17.12 37.39 45.46
N GLU A 16 18.31 37.95 45.75
CA GLU A 16 19.43 37.38 46.57
C GLU A 16 19.82 35.94 46.19
N THR A 17 21.04 35.61 45.73
CA THR A 17 22.32 35.44 46.48
C THR A 17 23.41 35.07 45.42
N PHE A 18 24.59 35.70 45.25
CA PHE A 18 25.84 35.88 46.02
C PHE A 18 27.04 35.00 45.56
N LEU A 19 28.25 35.60 45.65
CA LEU A 19 29.64 35.07 45.58
C LEU A 19 30.33 35.10 44.18
N HIS A 20 31.52 35.67 43.91
CA HIS A 20 32.57 36.43 44.64
C HIS A 20 33.48 37.11 43.56
N THR A 21 33.72 38.44 43.55
CA THR A 21 34.93 39.19 44.01
C THR A 21 36.27 38.68 43.42
N VAL A 22 37.16 39.49 42.80
CA VAL A 22 38.04 40.54 43.41
C VAL A 22 38.64 41.48 42.33
N VAL A 23 38.67 42.78 42.66
CA VAL A 23 39.38 43.96 42.08
C VAL A 23 40.48 44.31 43.14
N PRO A 24 41.66 44.97 42.92
CA PRO A 24 41.78 46.28 42.26
C PRO A 24 43.12 46.72 41.62
N SER A 25 43.01 47.86 40.94
CA SER A 25 44.02 48.84 40.54
C SER A 25 44.87 49.43 41.67
N ALA A 26 46.11 49.86 41.39
CA ALA A 26 46.79 50.90 42.15
C ALA A 26 47.76 51.74 41.28
N THR A 27 47.89 52.99 41.71
CA THR A 27 48.35 54.22 41.06
C THR A 27 49.82 54.59 41.31
N ALA A 28 50.34 55.42 40.40
CA ALA A 28 51.23 56.58 40.62
C ALA A 28 52.68 56.41 41.15
N GLY A 29 53.60 57.16 40.52
CA GLY A 29 54.87 57.56 41.13
C GLY A 29 56.02 57.83 40.15
N SER A 30 56.14 59.06 39.66
CA SER A 30 57.39 59.60 39.09
C SER A 30 58.25 60.24 40.19
N PRO A 31 59.59 60.14 40.12
CA PRO A 31 60.36 61.38 40.04
C PRO A 31 61.64 61.31 39.16
N THR A 32 62.07 62.50 38.76
CA THR A 32 63.23 62.90 37.93
C THR A 32 64.61 62.63 38.55
N LEU A 33 65.65 62.34 37.74
CA LEU A 33 67.04 62.82 37.96
C LEU A 33 67.97 62.60 36.75
N ARG A 34 68.78 63.62 36.43
CA ARG A 34 69.77 63.68 35.34
C ARG A 34 71.12 63.00 35.71
N ARG A 35 71.64 62.19 34.77
CA ARG A 35 73.06 61.89 34.33
C ARG A 35 74.23 61.99 35.35
N PRO A 36 75.22 61.05 35.33
CA PRO A 36 76.30 61.13 34.32
C PRO A 36 76.88 59.78 33.80
N ARG A 37 77.68 59.89 32.73
CA ARG A 37 78.46 58.84 32.04
C ARG A 37 79.44 58.12 32.99
N ARG A 38 79.51 56.78 32.93
CA ARG A 38 80.78 56.01 32.84
C ARG A 38 80.54 54.52 32.54
N ARG A 39 81.44 53.96 31.73
CA ARG A 39 81.48 52.58 31.21
C ARG A 39 81.80 51.56 32.31
N SER A 40 81.15 50.40 32.29
CA SER A 40 81.75 49.12 32.71
C SER A 40 81.09 47.91 32.00
N ARG A 41 81.94 47.25 31.21
CA ARG A 41 81.94 45.91 30.58
C ARG A 41 80.91 44.92 31.15
N LEU A 42 79.98 44.40 30.32
CA LEU A 42 80.05 43.15 29.54
C LEU A 42 80.28 41.87 30.38
N CYS A 43 79.22 41.07 30.53
CA CYS A 43 79.21 39.69 30.05
C CYS A 43 77.75 39.19 29.94
N THR A 44 77.17 39.32 28.76
CA THR A 44 75.89 38.68 28.38
C THR A 44 76.21 37.91 27.11
N ILE A 45 75.79 36.64 27.04
CA ILE A 45 75.84 35.83 25.82
C ILE A 45 74.90 36.50 24.82
N ALA A 46 75.41 37.47 24.07
CA ALA A 46 74.70 38.14 23.00
C ALA A 46 74.71 37.20 21.80
N ALA A 47 73.56 36.59 21.49
CA ALA A 47 73.31 36.12 20.14
C ALA A 47 73.38 37.35 19.22
N ASP A 48 74.43 37.39 18.40
CA ASP A 48 74.75 38.51 17.53
C ASP A 48 73.52 38.94 16.69
N ALA A 49 73.23 40.24 16.65
CA ALA A 49 72.16 40.77 15.78
C ALA A 49 72.41 40.39 14.31
N HIS A 50 73.66 40.06 13.96
CA HIS A 50 74.06 39.52 12.67
C HIS A 50 73.61 38.06 12.46
N THR A 51 73.68 37.19 13.47
CA THR A 51 73.23 35.79 13.37
C THR A 51 71.71 35.67 13.31
N LEU A 52 70.96 36.51 14.04
CA LEU A 52 69.49 36.61 13.93
C LEU A 52 69.03 37.17 12.57
N ARG A 53 69.78 38.12 11.99
CA ARG A 53 69.51 38.64 10.62
C ARG A 53 69.88 37.63 9.53
N LEU A 54 70.93 36.84 9.70
CA LEU A 54 71.27 35.76 8.78
C LEU A 54 70.26 34.61 8.84
N ALA A 55 69.88 34.17 10.05
CA ALA A 55 68.89 33.12 10.24
C ALA A 55 67.52 33.50 9.63
N SER A 56 67.08 34.76 9.81
CA SER A 56 65.85 35.24 9.18
C SER A 56 65.97 35.45 7.66
N ARG A 57 67.14 35.79 7.11
CA ARG A 57 67.37 35.84 5.66
C ARG A 57 67.39 34.45 5.01
N LEU A 58 67.90 33.43 5.71
CA LEU A 58 67.95 32.04 5.23
C LEU A 58 66.61 31.31 5.42
N ALA A 59 65.85 31.62 6.47
CA ALA A 59 64.53 31.01 6.71
C ALA A 59 63.41 31.58 5.80
N ARG A 60 63.52 32.84 5.34
CA ARG A 60 62.54 33.49 4.45
C ARG A 60 62.22 32.71 3.17
N PRO A 61 63.20 32.25 2.36
CA PRO A 61 62.90 31.47 1.15
C PRO A 61 62.27 30.11 1.46
N MET A 62 62.66 29.47 2.57
CA MET A 62 62.08 28.21 3.03
C MET A 62 60.62 28.37 3.47
N VAL A 63 60.31 29.39 4.28
CA VAL A 63 58.93 29.72 4.69
C VAL A 63 58.07 30.12 3.49
N ALA A 64 58.62 30.87 2.52
CA ALA A 64 57.93 31.20 1.28
C ALA A 64 57.70 29.98 0.37
N ALA A 65 58.61 29.00 0.34
CA ALA A 65 58.45 27.75 -0.39
C ALA A 65 57.42 26.82 0.29
N VAL A 66 57.44 26.72 1.62
CA VAL A 66 56.43 25.98 2.40
C VAL A 66 55.05 26.61 2.23
N ARG A 67 54.93 27.94 2.32
CA ARG A 67 53.67 28.66 2.07
C ARG A 67 53.16 28.46 0.65
N ARG A 68 54.04 28.47 -0.36
CA ARG A 68 53.67 28.18 -1.76
C ARG A 68 53.21 26.73 -1.96
N LYS A 69 53.92 25.75 -1.40
CA LYS A 69 53.50 24.34 -1.44
C LYS A 69 52.19 24.11 -0.67
N PHE A 70 52.03 24.75 0.49
CA PHE A 70 50.80 24.71 1.27
C PHE A 70 49.64 25.36 0.53
N MET A 71 49.82 26.51 -0.12
CA MET A 71 48.75 27.12 -0.95
C MET A 71 48.46 26.32 -2.23
N ALA A 72 49.46 25.67 -2.84
CA ALA A 72 49.25 24.77 -3.98
C ALA A 72 48.53 23.47 -3.57
N PHE A 73 48.71 23.00 -2.32
CA PHE A 73 48.06 21.82 -1.78
C PHE A 73 46.66 22.13 -1.19
N ALA A 74 46.51 23.26 -0.50
CA ALA A 74 45.25 23.70 0.11
C ALA A 74 44.32 24.42 -0.88
N GLY A 75 44.84 25.02 -1.94
CA GLY A 75 44.05 25.70 -2.98
C GLY A 75 43.02 24.79 -3.68
N PRO A 76 43.40 23.59 -4.14
CA PRO A 76 42.46 22.61 -4.69
C PRO A 76 41.44 22.12 -3.67
N PHE A 77 41.86 21.88 -2.42
CA PHE A 77 40.98 21.42 -1.35
C PHE A 77 39.94 22.51 -0.96
N ASN A 78 40.38 23.76 -0.92
CA ASN A 78 39.53 24.93 -0.69
C ASN A 78 38.59 25.15 -1.88
N ALA A 79 39.05 25.03 -3.12
CA ALA A 79 38.21 25.15 -4.31
C ALA A 79 37.15 24.05 -4.39
N VAL A 80 37.50 22.79 -4.10
CA VAL A 80 36.54 21.68 -4.02
C VAL A 80 35.54 21.92 -2.88
N PHE A 81 36.00 22.38 -1.71
CA PHE A 81 35.13 22.74 -0.60
C PHE A 81 34.15 23.85 -0.96
N TRP A 82 34.61 24.94 -1.58
CA TRP A 82 33.75 26.04 -2.02
C TRP A 82 32.81 25.62 -3.16
N ASN A 83 33.25 24.76 -4.08
CA ASN A 83 32.37 24.20 -5.12
C ASN A 83 31.27 23.33 -4.50
N VAL A 84 31.62 22.47 -3.54
CA VAL A 84 30.63 21.65 -2.82
C VAL A 84 29.68 22.54 -2.01
N LEU A 85 30.20 23.55 -1.31
CA LEU A 85 29.37 24.47 -0.54
C LEU A 85 28.45 25.31 -1.42
N MET A 86 28.92 25.72 -2.61
CA MET A 86 28.13 26.44 -3.60
C MET A 86 27.08 25.54 -4.24
N LEU A 87 27.39 24.27 -4.46
CA LEU A 87 26.44 23.27 -4.94
C LEU A 87 25.38 22.97 -3.88
N LEU A 88 25.77 22.87 -2.60
CA LEU A 88 24.84 22.74 -1.48
C LEU A 88 23.95 23.98 -1.33
N SER A 89 24.50 25.19 -1.47
CA SER A 89 23.70 26.42 -1.39
C SER A 89 22.74 26.56 -2.58
N GLN A 90 23.16 26.13 -3.78
CA GLN A 90 22.28 26.04 -4.95
C GLN A 90 21.13 25.04 -4.72
N VAL A 91 21.43 23.86 -4.18
CA VAL A 91 20.40 22.87 -3.83
C VAL A 91 19.42 23.45 -2.81
N VAL A 92 19.89 24.15 -1.77
CA VAL A 92 19.01 24.78 -0.77
C VAL A 92 18.16 25.89 -1.39
N HIS A 93 18.75 26.70 -2.27
CA HIS A 93 18.04 27.76 -2.99
C HIS A 93 16.96 27.17 -3.90
N ASP A 94 17.30 26.16 -4.71
CA ASP A 94 16.35 25.49 -5.60
C ASP A 94 15.27 24.73 -4.82
N PHE A 95 15.61 24.16 -3.67
CA PHE A 95 14.63 23.51 -2.79
C PHE A 95 13.63 24.50 -2.19
N THR A 96 14.06 25.73 -1.87
CA THR A 96 13.23 26.77 -1.25
C THR A 96 12.59 27.73 -2.25
N ALA A 97 12.98 27.66 -3.53
CA ALA A 97 12.45 28.52 -4.57
C ALA A 97 10.96 28.23 -4.81
N TRP A 98 10.16 29.30 -4.80
CA TRP A 98 8.71 29.24 -5.00
C TRP A 98 8.28 28.53 -6.29
N GLN A 99 9.10 28.64 -7.34
CA GLN A 99 8.88 27.96 -8.62
C GLN A 99 8.96 26.42 -8.55
N ASN A 100 9.68 25.88 -7.57
CA ASN A 100 9.88 24.45 -7.38
C ASN A 100 8.92 23.84 -6.34
N LEU A 101 8.09 24.67 -5.69
CA LEU A 101 7.09 24.23 -4.71
C LEU A 101 6.09 23.23 -5.31
N PHE A 102 5.71 23.42 -6.57
CA PHE A 102 4.88 22.47 -7.32
C PHE A 102 5.60 21.14 -7.58
N GLY A 103 6.92 21.15 -7.77
CA GLY A 103 7.72 19.93 -7.90
C GLY A 103 7.70 19.10 -6.61
N HIS A 104 7.84 19.75 -5.45
CA HIS A 104 7.74 19.07 -4.14
C HIS A 104 6.37 18.40 -3.94
N LEU A 105 5.29 19.05 -4.38
CA LEU A 105 3.95 18.49 -4.30
C LEU A 105 3.84 17.16 -5.07
N VAL A 106 4.44 17.06 -6.26
CA VAL A 106 4.45 15.82 -7.07
C VAL A 106 5.11 14.68 -6.31
N TYR A 107 6.28 14.93 -5.71
CA TYR A 107 7.01 13.93 -4.92
C TYR A 107 6.29 13.55 -3.63
N ILE A 108 5.66 14.51 -2.94
CA ILE A 108 4.85 14.22 -1.74
C ILE A 108 3.66 13.33 -2.11
N LEU A 109 2.97 13.60 -3.20
CA LEU A 109 1.88 12.75 -3.71
C LEU A 109 2.39 11.35 -4.07
N ALA A 110 3.57 11.24 -4.69
CA ALA A 110 4.18 9.95 -5.01
C ALA A 110 4.53 9.14 -3.75
N ILE A 111 5.11 9.77 -2.74
CA ILE A 111 5.41 9.14 -1.45
C ILE A 111 4.12 8.75 -0.72
N ALA A 112 3.12 9.63 -0.72
CA ALA A 112 1.81 9.35 -0.13
C ALA A 112 1.15 8.13 -0.81
N SER A 113 1.33 7.97 -2.13
CA SER A 113 0.88 6.77 -2.83
C SER A 113 1.51 5.51 -2.23
N MET A 114 2.83 5.50 -1.99
CA MET A 114 3.58 4.33 -1.48
C MET A 114 3.21 3.91 -0.06
N ILE A 115 2.60 4.80 0.73
CA ILE A 115 2.12 4.52 2.09
C ILE A 115 0.79 3.75 2.07
N MET A 116 0.03 3.83 0.97
CA MET A 116 -1.31 3.26 0.90
C MET A 116 -1.30 1.74 0.76
N ARG A 117 -2.15 1.09 1.56
CA ARG A 117 -2.33 -0.38 1.55
C ARG A 117 -3.48 -0.86 0.66
N SER A 118 -4.38 0.03 0.25
CA SER A 118 -5.52 -0.31 -0.62
C SER A 118 -5.18 -0.05 -2.09
N MET A 119 -5.38 -1.09 -2.92
CA MET A 119 -4.98 -1.06 -4.33
C MET A 119 -5.71 0.01 -5.13
N THR A 120 -6.98 0.33 -4.83
CA THR A 120 -7.74 1.40 -5.51
C THR A 120 -7.17 2.77 -5.23
N TRP A 121 -6.92 3.10 -3.96
CA TRP A 121 -6.42 4.41 -3.57
C TRP A 121 -4.98 4.66 -4.03
N LEU A 122 -4.12 3.62 -3.98
CA LEU A 122 -2.76 3.70 -4.51
C LEU A 122 -2.77 4.19 -5.97
N ARG A 123 -3.63 3.61 -6.82
CA ARG A 123 -3.73 3.99 -8.24
C ARG A 123 -4.34 5.37 -8.42
N SER A 124 -5.37 5.73 -7.64
CA SER A 124 -5.98 7.06 -7.72
C SER A 124 -4.99 8.18 -7.36
N ILE A 125 -4.21 8.01 -6.29
CA ILE A 125 -3.19 8.99 -5.90
C ILE A 125 -2.04 9.02 -6.90
N ALA A 126 -1.62 7.86 -7.42
CA ALA A 126 -0.60 7.79 -8.48
C ALA A 126 -1.02 8.56 -9.74
N ILE A 127 -2.28 8.42 -10.18
CA ILE A 127 -2.82 9.17 -11.32
C ILE A 127 -2.80 10.69 -11.04
N LEU A 128 -3.21 11.10 -9.83
CA LEU A 128 -3.20 12.52 -9.44
C LEU A 128 -1.77 13.10 -9.38
N SER A 129 -0.81 12.32 -8.88
CA SER A 129 0.62 12.64 -8.88
C SER A 129 1.12 12.83 -10.32
N GLY A 130 0.83 11.87 -11.21
CA GLY A 130 1.25 11.94 -12.60
C GLY A 130 0.64 13.13 -13.35
N ILE A 131 -0.66 13.43 -13.16
CA ILE A 131 -1.30 14.61 -13.76
C ILE A 131 -0.60 15.90 -13.31
N SER A 132 -0.27 15.99 -12.02
CA SER A 132 0.50 17.12 -11.47
C SER A 132 1.91 17.19 -12.08
N GLY A 133 2.55 16.03 -12.29
CA GLY A 133 3.84 15.90 -12.97
C GLY A 133 3.80 16.37 -14.43
N VAL A 134 2.79 15.98 -15.20
CA VAL A 134 2.61 16.44 -16.60
C VAL A 134 2.47 17.96 -16.66
N ILE A 135 1.70 18.56 -15.74
CA ILE A 135 1.54 20.02 -15.68
C ILE A 135 2.88 20.70 -15.35
N TYR A 136 3.60 20.20 -14.34
CA TYR A 136 4.87 20.78 -13.92
C TYR A 136 5.97 20.64 -14.97
N PHE A 137 6.24 19.42 -15.45
CA PHE A 137 7.31 19.18 -16.41
C PHE A 137 6.96 19.69 -17.80
N GLY A 138 5.72 19.48 -18.26
CA GLY A 138 5.29 19.86 -19.60
C GLY A 138 5.02 21.35 -19.79
N ILE A 139 4.27 21.97 -18.87
CA ILE A 139 3.80 23.36 -19.03
C ILE A 139 4.75 24.35 -18.37
N ILE A 140 5.17 24.09 -17.14
CA ILE A 140 5.98 25.06 -16.36
C ILE A 140 7.46 24.98 -16.78
N ARG A 141 8.01 23.78 -16.96
CA ARG A 141 9.43 23.57 -17.29
C ARG A 141 9.71 23.43 -18.79
N GLY A 142 8.68 23.12 -19.60
CA GLY A 142 8.85 22.85 -21.04
C GLY A 142 9.64 21.58 -21.35
N ASP A 143 9.78 20.67 -20.39
CA ASP A 143 10.46 19.38 -20.55
C ASP A 143 9.46 18.33 -21.04
N TYR A 144 9.38 18.20 -22.35
CA TYR A 144 8.50 17.24 -23.01
C TYR A 144 8.93 15.79 -22.80
N VAL A 145 10.21 15.52 -22.51
CA VAL A 145 10.71 14.16 -22.27
C VAL A 145 10.17 13.65 -20.94
N SER A 146 10.29 14.44 -19.88
CA SER A 146 9.73 14.09 -18.57
C SER A 146 8.19 14.03 -18.61
N ALA A 147 7.54 14.95 -19.32
CA ALA A 147 6.09 14.92 -19.50
C ALA A 147 5.59 13.66 -20.22
N PHE A 148 6.34 13.15 -21.22
CA PHE A 148 6.04 11.90 -21.90
C PHE A 148 6.05 10.69 -20.93
N TRP A 149 7.06 10.61 -20.07
CA TRP A 149 7.15 9.54 -19.07
C TRP A 149 6.01 9.61 -18.05
N GLU A 150 5.60 10.81 -17.63
CA GLU A 150 4.44 11.00 -16.75
C GLU A 150 3.13 10.56 -17.41
N CYS A 151 2.92 10.88 -18.70
CA CYS A 151 1.76 10.37 -19.45
C CYS A 151 1.73 8.84 -19.54
N SER A 152 2.89 8.22 -19.76
CA SER A 152 3.03 6.76 -19.78
C SER A 152 2.69 6.14 -18.42
N TYR A 153 3.21 6.75 -17.33
CA TYR A 153 2.92 6.36 -15.96
C TYR A 153 1.42 6.45 -15.62
N ILE A 154 0.75 7.55 -15.97
CA ILE A 154 -0.70 7.73 -15.80
C ILE A 154 -1.46 6.62 -16.54
N SER A 155 -1.11 6.36 -17.81
CA SER A 155 -1.79 5.38 -18.65
C SER A 155 -1.75 3.98 -18.05
N VAL A 156 -0.59 3.57 -17.54
CA VAL A 156 -0.44 2.27 -16.84
C VAL A 156 -1.31 2.22 -15.59
N ASN A 157 -1.34 3.28 -14.77
CA ASN A 157 -2.16 3.30 -13.56
C ASN A 157 -3.67 3.33 -13.87
N ILE A 158 -4.11 3.97 -14.95
CA ILE A 158 -5.51 3.92 -15.44
C ILE A 158 -5.88 2.50 -15.84
N ILE A 159 -5.04 1.82 -16.63
CA ILE A 159 -5.29 0.42 -17.05
C ILE A 159 -5.39 -0.48 -15.81
N GLN A 160 -4.48 -0.32 -14.84
CA GLN A 160 -4.52 -1.12 -13.61
C GLN A 160 -5.75 -0.82 -12.74
N LEU A 161 -6.17 0.44 -12.64
CA LEU A 161 -7.40 0.83 -11.95
C LEU A 161 -8.63 0.24 -12.66
N PHE A 162 -8.63 0.22 -13.99
CA PHE A 162 -9.70 -0.37 -14.80
C PHE A 162 -9.79 -1.89 -14.61
N ILE A 163 -8.65 -2.59 -14.61
CA ILE A 163 -8.60 -4.03 -14.29
C ILE A 163 -9.18 -4.30 -12.90
N LEU A 164 -8.73 -3.54 -11.89
CA LEU A 164 -9.20 -3.68 -10.51
C LEU A 164 -10.70 -3.39 -10.36
N TRP A 165 -11.19 -2.37 -11.06
CA TRP A 165 -12.62 -2.06 -11.09
C TRP A 165 -13.43 -3.19 -11.74
N PHE A 166 -12.93 -3.79 -12.82
CA PHE A 166 -13.59 -4.92 -13.48
C PHE A 166 -13.59 -6.18 -12.61
N GLU A 167 -12.49 -6.45 -11.93
CA GLU A 167 -12.37 -7.54 -10.94
C GLU A 167 -13.33 -7.34 -9.76
N ASN A 168 -13.48 -6.10 -9.26
CA ASN A 168 -14.41 -5.79 -8.18
C ASN A 168 -15.88 -5.71 -8.60
N ARG A 169 -16.20 -5.32 -9.85
CA ARG A 169 -17.58 -5.34 -10.37
C ARG A 169 -18.11 -6.77 -10.46
N ALA A 170 -17.24 -7.74 -10.72
CA ALA A 170 -17.55 -9.16 -10.60
C ALA A 170 -17.76 -9.63 -9.14
N SER A 171 -17.66 -8.74 -8.13
CA SER A 171 -17.86 -9.01 -6.70
C SER A 171 -19.15 -8.39 -6.13
N GLN A 172 -20.01 -7.81 -6.98
CA GLN A 172 -21.38 -7.44 -6.57
C GLN A 172 -22.35 -8.63 -6.66
N PHE A 173 -21.91 -9.78 -6.17
CA PHE A 173 -22.80 -10.91 -6.01
C PHE A 173 -23.87 -10.56 -4.97
N ASP A 174 -25.12 -10.89 -5.26
CA ASP A 174 -26.19 -10.93 -4.25
C ASP A 174 -25.82 -11.95 -3.15
N GLU A 175 -26.44 -11.87 -1.97
CA GLU A 175 -26.09 -12.75 -0.83
C GLU A 175 -26.16 -14.25 -1.21
N ASP A 176 -27.19 -14.61 -1.97
CA ASP A 176 -27.40 -15.95 -2.52
C ASP A 176 -26.30 -16.39 -3.50
N GLU A 177 -25.90 -15.48 -4.39
CA GLU A 177 -24.86 -15.75 -5.39
C GLU A 177 -23.49 -15.92 -4.72
N ARG A 178 -23.17 -15.10 -3.70
CA ARG A 178 -21.94 -15.24 -2.91
C ARG A 178 -21.85 -16.61 -2.27
N GLN A 179 -22.97 -17.07 -1.73
CA GLN A 179 -23.02 -18.35 -1.07
C GLN A 179 -22.70 -19.49 -2.03
N PHE A 180 -23.32 -19.51 -3.21
CA PHE A 180 -23.00 -20.50 -4.23
C PHE A 180 -21.53 -20.47 -4.66
N VAL A 181 -20.96 -19.28 -4.85
CA VAL A 181 -19.55 -19.14 -5.22
C VAL A 181 -18.63 -19.67 -4.14
N HIS A 182 -18.94 -19.41 -2.86
CA HIS A 182 -18.17 -19.89 -1.73
C HIS A 182 -18.24 -21.42 -1.58
N ASP A 183 -19.45 -21.99 -1.69
CA ASP A 183 -19.68 -23.40 -1.40
C ASP A 183 -19.27 -24.31 -2.59
N ALA A 184 -19.68 -23.95 -3.81
CA ALA A 184 -19.50 -24.79 -4.98
C ALA A 184 -18.23 -24.45 -5.78
N LEU A 185 -17.84 -23.17 -5.83
CA LEU A 185 -16.79 -22.66 -6.72
C LEU A 185 -15.58 -22.05 -5.99
N MET A 186 -15.27 -22.51 -4.77
CA MET A 186 -14.20 -21.95 -3.92
C MET A 186 -12.83 -21.82 -4.62
N ASP A 187 -12.51 -22.70 -5.56
CA ASP A 187 -11.23 -22.76 -6.27
C ASP A 187 -11.15 -21.81 -7.49
N LEU A 188 -12.21 -21.04 -7.74
CA LEU A 188 -12.38 -20.26 -8.96
C LEU A 188 -12.23 -18.75 -8.72
N LYS A 189 -11.47 -18.07 -9.59
CA LYS A 189 -11.38 -16.60 -9.53
C LYS A 189 -12.77 -15.96 -9.70
N PRO A 190 -13.10 -14.89 -8.95
CA PRO A 190 -14.42 -14.24 -8.98
C PRO A 190 -14.92 -13.87 -10.39
N VAL A 191 -14.01 -13.45 -11.27
CA VAL A 191 -14.33 -13.10 -12.67
C VAL A 191 -14.92 -14.28 -13.46
N HIS A 192 -14.48 -15.51 -13.18
CA HIS A 192 -15.02 -16.70 -13.83
C HIS A 192 -16.33 -17.15 -13.20
N ALA A 193 -16.45 -17.05 -11.88
CA ALA A 193 -17.69 -17.31 -11.15
C ALA A 193 -18.84 -16.40 -11.63
N ALA A 194 -18.57 -15.10 -11.80
CA ALA A 194 -19.53 -14.14 -12.31
C ALA A 194 -20.06 -14.47 -13.70
N LYS A 195 -19.25 -15.11 -14.55
CA LYS A 195 -19.70 -15.55 -15.88
C LYS A 195 -20.70 -16.70 -15.81
N MET A 196 -20.56 -17.59 -14.82
CA MET A 196 -21.51 -18.68 -14.63
C MET A 196 -22.79 -18.18 -13.98
N LEU A 197 -22.69 -17.29 -13.00
CA LEU A 197 -23.87 -16.67 -12.38
C LEU A 197 -24.73 -15.90 -13.38
N ARG A 198 -24.13 -15.27 -14.39
CA ARG A 198 -24.88 -14.60 -15.49
C ARG A 198 -25.81 -15.51 -16.30
N ILE A 199 -25.56 -16.82 -16.33
CA ILE A 199 -26.45 -17.77 -17.01
C ILE A 199 -27.38 -18.49 -16.02
N GLY A 200 -27.20 -18.26 -14.72
CA GLY A 200 -28.09 -18.75 -13.67
C GLY A 200 -29.18 -17.73 -13.34
N ALA A 201 -30.31 -18.22 -12.85
CA ALA A 201 -31.39 -17.39 -12.34
C ALA A 201 -31.80 -17.87 -10.95
N VAL A 202 -32.00 -16.94 -10.01
CA VAL A 202 -32.57 -17.27 -8.70
C VAL A 202 -34.09 -17.31 -8.83
N GLU A 203 -34.68 -18.46 -8.50
CA GLU A 203 -36.12 -18.69 -8.51
C GLU A 203 -36.61 -19.06 -7.10
N THR A 204 -37.83 -18.63 -6.78
CA THR A 204 -38.53 -19.06 -5.56
C THR A 204 -39.52 -20.16 -5.91
N VAL A 205 -39.46 -21.25 -5.18
CA VAL A 205 -40.22 -22.48 -5.43
C VAL A 205 -41.14 -22.71 -4.24
N GLY A 206 -42.44 -22.87 -4.50
CA GLY A 206 -43.43 -23.08 -3.45
C GLY A 206 -43.35 -24.48 -2.83
N GLU A 207 -43.93 -24.65 -1.65
CA GLU A 207 -44.10 -25.98 -1.04
C GLU A 207 -44.88 -26.92 -1.98
N GLY A 208 -44.42 -28.16 -2.08
CA GLY A 208 -45.01 -29.21 -2.92
C GLY A 208 -44.65 -29.11 -4.39
N GLN A 209 -44.01 -28.02 -4.84
CA GLN A 209 -43.62 -27.86 -6.23
C GLN A 209 -42.53 -28.86 -6.63
N GLN A 210 -42.70 -29.47 -7.81
CA GLN A 210 -41.77 -30.43 -8.37
C GLN A 210 -40.62 -29.71 -9.09
N LEU A 211 -39.39 -30.12 -8.75
CA LEU A 211 -38.14 -29.63 -9.33
C LEU A 211 -37.58 -30.61 -10.36
N LEU A 212 -37.71 -31.91 -10.10
CA LEU A 212 -37.26 -33.00 -10.96
C LEU A 212 -38.30 -34.11 -10.95
N GLU A 213 -38.44 -34.80 -12.08
CA GLU A 213 -39.30 -35.98 -12.23
C GLU A 213 -38.47 -37.24 -12.43
N GLN A 214 -38.77 -38.31 -11.67
CA GLN A 214 -38.14 -39.60 -11.86
C GLN A 214 -38.40 -40.14 -13.28
N GLY A 215 -37.35 -40.62 -13.94
CA GLY A 215 -37.42 -41.19 -15.29
C GLY A 215 -37.34 -40.17 -16.42
N GLU A 216 -37.40 -38.88 -16.13
CA GLU A 216 -37.23 -37.82 -17.13
C GLU A 216 -35.79 -37.33 -17.20
N THR A 217 -35.41 -36.73 -18.33
CA THR A 217 -34.11 -36.09 -18.48
C THR A 217 -34.19 -34.66 -17.95
N PRO A 218 -33.48 -34.29 -16.87
CA PRO A 218 -33.50 -32.92 -16.38
C PRO A 218 -32.96 -31.95 -17.41
N GLU A 219 -33.77 -30.95 -17.76
CA GLU A 219 -33.37 -29.82 -18.60
C GLU A 219 -32.67 -28.72 -17.79
N ARG A 220 -32.77 -28.77 -16.47
CA ARG A 220 -32.27 -27.78 -15.54
C ARG A 220 -31.45 -28.45 -14.44
N LEU A 221 -30.38 -27.77 -14.04
CA LEU A 221 -29.61 -28.07 -12.83
C LEU A 221 -30.00 -27.05 -11.77
N TYR A 222 -30.30 -27.51 -10.56
CA TYR A 222 -30.65 -26.64 -9.45
C TYR A 222 -29.57 -26.68 -8.38
N TYR A 223 -29.38 -25.56 -7.71
CA TYR A 223 -28.60 -25.46 -6.48
C TYR A 223 -29.47 -24.84 -5.38
N LEU A 224 -29.61 -25.53 -4.25
CA LEU A 224 -30.51 -25.13 -3.18
C LEU A 224 -29.85 -24.05 -2.30
N LEU A 225 -30.37 -22.82 -2.38
CA LEU A 225 -29.87 -21.66 -1.63
C LEU A 225 -30.50 -21.58 -0.24
N SER A 226 -31.79 -21.92 -0.14
CA SER A 226 -32.51 -22.06 1.13
C SER A 226 -33.68 -23.02 0.99
N GLY A 227 -34.07 -23.61 2.11
CA GLY A 227 -35.20 -24.54 2.19
C GLY A 227 -34.78 -26.02 2.23
N GLU A 228 -35.76 -26.90 2.19
CA GLU A 228 -35.60 -28.35 2.15
C GLU A 228 -36.38 -28.96 0.98
N VAL A 229 -35.74 -29.90 0.28
CA VAL A 229 -36.34 -30.64 -0.83
C VAL A 229 -36.36 -32.12 -0.47
N ARG A 230 -37.53 -32.77 -0.56
CA ARG A 230 -37.67 -34.21 -0.36
C ARG A 230 -37.37 -34.94 -1.66
N ILE A 231 -36.62 -36.04 -1.54
CA ILE A 231 -36.27 -36.93 -2.66
C ILE A 231 -37.11 -38.19 -2.54
N VAL A 232 -37.92 -38.45 -3.55
CA VAL A 232 -38.87 -39.57 -3.61
C VAL A 232 -38.50 -40.46 -4.78
N GLN A 233 -38.27 -41.74 -4.51
CA GLN A 233 -38.01 -42.77 -5.51
C GLN A 233 -39.07 -43.85 -5.39
N ASP A 234 -39.73 -44.20 -6.49
CA ASP A 234 -40.79 -45.23 -6.54
C ASP A 234 -41.90 -44.99 -5.49
N GLY A 235 -42.26 -43.72 -5.27
CA GLY A 235 -43.27 -43.30 -4.29
C GLY A 235 -42.81 -43.33 -2.82
N GLN A 236 -41.57 -43.74 -2.52
CA GLN A 236 -41.01 -43.76 -1.18
C GLN A 236 -39.99 -42.63 -1.00
N GLN A 237 -40.05 -41.92 0.14
CA GLN A 237 -39.04 -40.91 0.44
C GLN A 237 -37.71 -41.61 0.78
N VAL A 238 -36.70 -41.41 -0.07
CA VAL A 238 -35.36 -42.00 0.08
C VAL A 238 -34.35 -41.04 0.71
N GLY A 239 -34.67 -39.74 0.75
CA GLY A 239 -33.80 -38.76 1.37
C GLY A 239 -34.37 -37.35 1.33
N ALA A 240 -33.51 -36.40 1.66
CA ALA A 240 -33.76 -34.97 1.55
C ALA A 240 -32.48 -34.26 1.12
N CYS A 241 -32.64 -33.16 0.39
CA CYS A 241 -31.59 -32.22 0.05
C CYS A 241 -31.81 -30.93 0.83
N HIS A 242 -30.71 -30.30 1.21
CA HIS A 242 -30.67 -29.10 2.05
C HIS A 242 -29.88 -28.00 1.35
N ARG A 243 -29.89 -26.81 1.95
CA ARG A 243 -29.02 -25.70 1.53
C ARG A 243 -27.59 -26.18 1.25
N GLY A 244 -27.08 -25.82 0.07
CA GLY A 244 -25.77 -26.24 -0.42
C GLY A 244 -25.79 -27.46 -1.35
N ASP A 245 -26.94 -28.12 -1.50
CA ASP A 245 -27.06 -29.31 -2.34
C ASP A 245 -27.46 -28.97 -3.78
N PHE A 246 -26.85 -29.69 -4.73
CA PHE A 246 -27.31 -29.69 -6.11
C PHE A 246 -28.51 -30.63 -6.28
N LEU A 247 -29.35 -30.38 -7.28
CA LEU A 247 -30.38 -31.32 -7.73
C LEU A 247 -30.24 -31.52 -9.24
N GLY A 248 -30.24 -32.77 -9.68
CA GLY A 248 -30.08 -33.15 -11.09
C GLY A 248 -28.61 -33.28 -11.50
N GLU A 249 -27.70 -33.22 -10.54
CA GLU A 249 -26.25 -33.29 -10.72
C GLU A 249 -25.80 -34.64 -11.30
N MET A 250 -26.46 -35.73 -10.89
CA MET A 250 -26.16 -37.06 -11.42
C MET A 250 -26.50 -37.13 -12.91
N SER A 251 -27.68 -36.65 -13.30
CA SER A 251 -28.13 -36.60 -14.69
C SER A 251 -27.31 -35.63 -15.53
N PHE A 252 -26.84 -34.54 -14.94
CA PHE A 252 -25.95 -33.58 -15.58
C PHE A 252 -24.58 -34.21 -15.92
N ILE A 253 -23.97 -34.92 -14.98
CA ILE A 253 -22.66 -35.57 -15.18
C ILE A 253 -22.78 -36.81 -16.08
N SER A 254 -23.73 -37.69 -15.80
CA SER A 254 -23.82 -39.00 -16.45
C SER A 254 -24.54 -38.97 -17.79
N GLY A 255 -25.35 -37.94 -18.06
CA GLY A 255 -26.25 -37.94 -19.21
C GLY A 255 -27.55 -38.71 -19.00
N ALA A 256 -27.69 -39.45 -17.89
CA ALA A 256 -28.86 -40.30 -17.63
C ALA A 256 -30.10 -39.51 -17.19
N VAL A 257 -31.25 -40.19 -17.19
CA VAL A 257 -32.50 -39.70 -16.61
C VAL A 257 -32.37 -39.49 -15.09
N ALA A 258 -33.28 -38.74 -14.49
CA ALA A 258 -33.34 -38.56 -13.04
C ALA A 258 -33.77 -39.87 -12.36
N ASN A 259 -33.03 -40.27 -11.33
CA ASN A 259 -33.30 -41.51 -10.58
C ASN A 259 -34.44 -41.36 -9.56
N ALA A 260 -34.83 -40.14 -9.22
CA ALA A 260 -35.83 -39.83 -8.20
C ALA A 260 -36.50 -38.49 -8.49
N THR A 261 -37.73 -38.33 -8.03
CA THR A 261 -38.49 -37.08 -8.05
C THR A 261 -38.05 -36.19 -6.91
N ALA A 262 -37.87 -34.90 -7.17
CA ALA A 262 -37.50 -33.90 -6.17
C ALA A 262 -38.67 -32.92 -5.94
N LEU A 263 -39.18 -32.88 -4.71
CA LEU A 263 -40.34 -32.05 -4.34
C LEU A 263 -39.93 -31.08 -3.23
N ALA A 264 -40.23 -29.80 -3.39
CA ALA A 264 -40.04 -28.81 -2.34
C ALA A 264 -40.88 -29.18 -1.10
N LYS A 265 -40.25 -29.26 0.07
CA LYS A 265 -40.94 -29.55 1.33
C LYS A 265 -41.50 -28.29 1.98
N GLU A 266 -40.88 -27.16 1.69
CA GLU A 266 -41.20 -25.82 2.17
C GLU A 266 -40.83 -24.81 1.09
N PRO A 267 -41.19 -23.51 1.21
CA PRO A 267 -40.74 -22.49 0.27
C PRO A 267 -39.21 -22.47 0.14
N CYS A 268 -38.71 -22.74 -1.06
CA CYS A 268 -37.29 -22.85 -1.34
C CYS A 268 -36.82 -21.69 -2.23
N ARG A 269 -35.55 -21.29 -2.08
CA ARG A 269 -34.85 -20.46 -3.07
C ARG A 269 -33.81 -21.32 -3.75
N VAL A 270 -33.81 -21.30 -5.07
CA VAL A 270 -32.92 -22.14 -5.90
C VAL A 270 -32.22 -21.30 -6.95
N LEU A 271 -30.95 -21.59 -7.16
CA LEU A 271 -30.22 -21.09 -8.33
C LEU A 271 -30.36 -22.13 -9.45
N VAL A 272 -30.95 -21.71 -10.56
CA VAL A 272 -31.34 -22.55 -11.68
C VAL A 272 -30.40 -22.30 -12.86
N PHE A 273 -29.88 -23.37 -13.45
CA PHE A 273 -29.10 -23.33 -14.67
C PHE A 273 -29.75 -24.19 -15.76
N GLU A 274 -30.03 -23.60 -16.93
CA GLU A 274 -30.41 -24.38 -18.10
C GLU A 274 -29.25 -25.30 -18.53
N ARG A 275 -29.52 -26.59 -18.69
CA ARG A 275 -28.51 -27.61 -19.01
C ARG A 275 -27.75 -27.29 -20.29
N SER A 276 -28.46 -26.84 -21.34
CA SER A 276 -27.87 -26.50 -22.64
C SER A 276 -26.88 -25.34 -22.53
N ARG A 277 -27.29 -24.24 -21.89
CA ARG A 277 -26.44 -23.06 -21.68
C ARG A 277 -25.24 -23.36 -20.78
N LEU A 278 -25.46 -24.14 -19.72
CA LEU A 278 -24.40 -24.55 -18.82
C LEU A 278 -23.38 -25.43 -19.55
N ALA A 279 -23.84 -26.44 -20.31
CA ALA A 279 -22.96 -27.30 -21.10
C ALA A 279 -22.13 -26.50 -22.13
N GLU A 280 -22.74 -25.55 -22.83
CA GLU A 280 -22.04 -24.67 -23.77
C GLU A 280 -20.96 -23.83 -23.07
N LEU A 281 -21.28 -23.26 -21.91
CA LEU A 281 -20.35 -22.44 -21.15
C LEU A 281 -19.14 -23.25 -20.66
N LEU A 282 -19.37 -24.47 -20.17
CA LEU A 282 -18.31 -25.36 -19.68
C LEU A 282 -17.44 -25.88 -20.83
N ALA A 283 -18.02 -26.15 -22.01
CA ALA A 283 -17.26 -26.58 -23.19
C ALA A 283 -16.26 -25.51 -23.67
N ARG A 284 -16.58 -24.22 -23.48
CA ARG A 284 -15.72 -23.10 -23.87
C ARG A 284 -14.68 -22.71 -22.81
N ARG A 285 -14.80 -23.20 -21.57
CA ARG A 285 -14.05 -22.68 -20.42
C ARG A 285 -13.60 -23.78 -19.46
N GLU A 286 -12.40 -24.30 -19.71
CA GLU A 286 -11.77 -25.36 -18.91
C GLU A 286 -11.75 -25.08 -17.39
N PRO A 287 -11.35 -23.88 -16.90
CA PRO A 287 -11.31 -23.64 -15.46
C PRO A 287 -12.68 -23.72 -14.79
N LEU A 288 -13.73 -23.32 -15.51
CA LEU A 288 -15.10 -23.36 -14.98
C LEU A 288 -15.62 -24.79 -14.91
N ARG A 289 -15.32 -25.59 -15.94
CA ARG A 289 -15.63 -27.02 -15.98
C ARG A 289 -15.03 -27.75 -14.79
N HIS A 290 -13.73 -27.57 -14.55
CA HIS A 290 -13.05 -28.18 -13.42
C HIS A 290 -13.64 -27.74 -12.07
N ALA A 291 -13.88 -26.44 -11.88
CA ALA A 291 -14.43 -25.92 -10.63
C ALA A 291 -15.84 -26.48 -10.35
N LEU A 292 -16.73 -26.51 -11.34
CA LEU A 292 -18.07 -27.06 -11.18
C LEU A 292 -18.01 -28.57 -10.90
N HIS A 293 -17.21 -29.33 -11.64
CA HIS A 293 -17.05 -30.78 -11.41
C HIS A 293 -16.52 -31.06 -9.99
N ALA A 294 -15.57 -30.26 -9.51
CA ALA A 294 -15.08 -30.37 -8.14
C ALA A 294 -16.18 -30.05 -7.11
N GLY A 295 -16.94 -28.98 -7.32
CA GLY A 295 -18.08 -28.61 -6.48
C GLY A 295 -19.14 -29.71 -6.39
N VAL A 296 -19.56 -30.25 -7.55
CA VAL A 296 -20.54 -31.35 -7.61
C VAL A 296 -19.99 -32.61 -6.95
N SER A 297 -18.72 -32.96 -7.18
CA SER A 297 -18.09 -34.14 -6.56
C SER A 297 -18.06 -34.04 -5.03
N ARG A 298 -17.71 -32.86 -4.50
CA ARG A 298 -17.76 -32.60 -3.05
C ARG A 298 -19.19 -32.74 -2.51
N ASN A 299 -20.17 -32.20 -3.21
CA ASN A 299 -21.56 -32.30 -2.81
C ASN A 299 -22.06 -33.76 -2.78
N LEU A 300 -21.73 -34.56 -3.81
CA LEU A 300 -22.06 -35.98 -3.86
C LEU A 300 -21.43 -36.76 -2.69
N LEU A 301 -20.18 -36.48 -2.35
CA LEU A 301 -19.52 -37.08 -1.18
C LEU A 301 -20.25 -36.74 0.13
N THR A 302 -20.65 -35.48 0.29
CA THR A 302 -21.45 -35.05 1.45
C THR A 302 -22.79 -35.80 1.53
N LYS A 303 -23.50 -35.94 0.41
CA LYS A 303 -24.75 -36.70 0.35
C LYS A 303 -24.57 -38.18 0.66
N LEU A 304 -23.57 -38.83 0.07
CA LEU A 304 -23.26 -40.24 0.33
C LEU A 304 -22.94 -40.47 1.81
N ASN A 305 -22.15 -39.60 2.44
CA ASN A 305 -21.84 -39.69 3.86
C ASN A 305 -23.10 -39.54 4.74
N ARG A 306 -24.01 -38.63 4.39
CA ARG A 306 -25.30 -38.47 5.09
C ARG A 306 -26.19 -39.71 4.93
N MET A 307 -26.28 -40.26 3.73
CA MET A 307 -27.05 -41.48 3.45
C MET A 307 -26.50 -42.68 4.23
N ASN A 308 -25.18 -42.87 4.24
CA ASN A 308 -24.52 -43.95 4.97
C ASN A 308 -24.70 -43.80 6.49
N ALA A 309 -24.65 -42.58 7.03
CA ALA A 309 -24.92 -42.35 8.45
C ALA A 309 -26.36 -42.75 8.83
N HIS A 310 -27.33 -42.44 7.96
CA HIS A 310 -28.74 -42.75 8.21
C HIS A 310 -29.02 -44.27 8.10
N SER A 311 -28.36 -44.98 7.20
CA SER A 311 -28.50 -46.45 7.07
C SER A 311 -27.92 -47.18 8.28
N VAL A 312 -26.77 -46.76 8.80
CA VAL A 312 -26.16 -47.32 10.03
C VAL A 312 -27.06 -47.11 11.25
N LEU A 313 -27.63 -45.91 11.43
CA LEU A 313 -28.56 -45.63 12.52
C LEU A 313 -29.82 -46.51 12.46
N ARG A 314 -30.35 -46.74 11.26
CA ARG A 314 -31.51 -47.62 11.05
C ARG A 314 -31.17 -49.07 11.40
N GLN A 315 -30.00 -49.56 10.99
CA GLN A 315 -29.54 -50.90 11.30
C GLN A 315 -29.34 -51.12 12.80
N ASN A 316 -28.75 -50.15 13.51
CA ASN A 316 -28.56 -50.22 14.96
C ASN A 316 -29.88 -50.20 15.74
N ARG A 317 -30.90 -49.46 15.29
CA ARG A 317 -32.24 -49.50 15.91
C ARG A 317 -32.92 -50.85 15.74
N LEU A 318 -32.75 -51.50 14.59
CA LEU A 318 -33.34 -52.83 14.32
C LEU A 318 -32.61 -53.95 15.06
N ALA A 319 -31.32 -53.80 15.35
CA ALA A 319 -30.55 -54.79 16.11
C ALA A 319 -30.73 -54.68 17.64
N GLY A 320 -31.27 -53.55 18.14
CA GLY A 320 -31.51 -53.31 19.57
C GLY A 320 -32.97 -53.43 20.01
N ALA A 321 -33.87 -53.83 19.12
CA ALA A 321 -35.30 -54.09 19.37
C ALA A 321 -35.58 -55.59 19.32
#